data_AF-A0A0E0CU53-F1
#
_entry.id   AF-A0A0E0CU53-F1
#
_cell.length_a   1.000
_cell.length_b   1.000
_cell.length_c   1.000
_cell.angle_alpha   90.00
_cell.angle_beta   90.00
_cell.angle_gamma   90.00
#
_symmetry.space_group_name_H-M   'P 1'
#
loop_
_entity.id
_entity.type
_entity.pdbx_description
1 polymer ?
#
loop_
_entity_poly.entity_id
_entity_poly.type
_entity_poly.pdbx_seq_one_letter_code
_entity_poly.pdbx_strand_id
1 'polypeptide(L)'
;MWVTSMPQVWDEEGVAKGSVVTPAPATALLGSLAGWMSRAVEPPAPRPCGTEGGPPVTATRLRLRDGRHLAYCESGVPKEEARFKVVFSHGFTGSREDSVRASQVISS
;
A
#
# COMPACT_ATOMS: atom_id res chain seq x y z
N MET A 1 19.62 -36.20 -10.68
CA MET A 1 19.26 -36.17 -12.12
C MET A 1 18.16 -35.13 -12.24
N TRP A 2 18.36 -33.91 -12.71
CA TRP A 2 19.17 -33.46 -13.84
C TRP A 2 19.91 -32.17 -13.51
N VAL A 3 21.20 -32.17 -13.84
CA VAL A 3 22.04 -30.99 -14.00
C VAL A 3 21.83 -30.54 -15.44
N THR A 4 21.32 -29.33 -15.65
CA THR A 4 21.53 -28.61 -16.90
C THR A 4 22.65 -27.62 -16.66
N SER A 5 23.83 -28.00 -17.15
CA SER A 5 25.02 -27.16 -17.20
C SER A 5 24.72 -25.94 -18.08
N MET A 6 24.48 -24.78 -17.45
CA MET A 6 24.53 -23.50 -18.16
C MET A 6 26.00 -23.15 -18.36
N PRO A 7 26.46 -22.86 -19.59
CA PRO A 7 27.82 -22.39 -19.80
C PRO A 7 28.02 -21.08 -19.02
N GLN A 8 29.04 -21.07 -18.17
CA GLN A 8 29.56 -19.89 -17.49
C GLN A 8 30.06 -18.91 -18.56
N VAL A 9 29.22 -17.94 -18.94
CA VAL A 9 29.55 -16.88 -19.91
C VAL A 9 30.12 -15.64 -19.22
N TRP A 10 30.55 -15.76 -17.97
CA TRP A 10 31.01 -14.64 -17.15
C TRP A 10 32.47 -14.84 -16.71
N ASP A 11 33.37 -14.96 -17.68
CA ASP A 11 34.82 -14.81 -17.50
C ASP A 11 35.39 -13.76 -18.47
N GLU A 12 34.66 -12.67 -18.66
CA GLU A 12 35.22 -11.44 -19.25
C GLU A 12 35.30 -10.40 -18.13
N GLU A 13 36.42 -10.40 -17.40
CA GLU A 13 36.89 -9.21 -16.70
C GLU A 13 37.25 -8.14 -17.73
N GLY A 14 36.22 -7.51 -18.30
CA GLY A 14 36.33 -6.17 -18.82
C GLY A 14 36.59 -5.26 -17.64
N VAL A 15 37.85 -4.98 -17.33
CA VAL A 15 38.25 -3.86 -16.49
C VAL A 15 37.69 -2.60 -17.13
N ALA A 16 36.47 -2.25 -16.76
CA ALA A 16 35.88 -0.97 -17.06
C ALA A 16 36.74 0.05 -16.31
N LYS A 17 37.67 0.69 -17.04
CA LYS A 17 38.34 1.90 -16.59
C LYS A 17 37.24 2.83 -16.11
N GLY A 18 37.17 3.08 -14.80
CA GLY A 18 36.22 3.99 -14.18
C GLY A 18 36.46 5.40 -14.71
N SER A 19 35.89 5.70 -15.87
CA SER A 19 35.79 7.06 -16.37
C SER A 19 34.73 7.73 -15.52
N VAL A 20 35.15 8.65 -14.65
CA VAL A 20 34.24 9.57 -13.99
C VAL A 20 33.59 10.38 -15.10
N VAL A 21 32.36 10.02 -15.46
CA VAL A 21 31.54 10.80 -16.38
C VAL A 21 31.07 12.02 -15.61
N THR A 22 31.78 13.14 -15.75
CA THR A 22 31.31 14.43 -15.25
C THR A 22 30.07 14.81 -16.05
N PRO A 23 28.88 14.92 -15.43
CA PRO A 23 27.70 15.36 -16.15
C PRO A 23 27.94 16.78 -16.68
N ALA A 24 27.50 17.04 -17.92
CA ALA A 24 27.51 18.39 -18.46
C ALA A 24 26.76 19.34 -17.49
N PRO A 25 27.16 20.62 -17.37
CA PRO A 25 26.58 21.54 -16.41
C PRO A 25 25.06 21.68 -16.55
N ALA A 26 24.54 21.59 -17.78
CA ALA A 26 23.11 21.57 -18.06
C ALA A 26 22.39 20.37 -17.42
N THR A 27 22.97 19.17 -17.48
CA THR A 27 22.42 17.96 -16.86
C THR A 27 22.43 18.06 -15.33
N ALA A 28 23.50 18.62 -14.75
CA ALA A 28 23.59 18.86 -13.31
C ALA A 28 22.55 19.88 -12.82
N LEU A 29 22.34 20.97 -13.57
CA LEU A 29 21.32 21.99 -13.28
C LEU A 29 19.90 21.41 -13.36
N LEU A 30 19.59 20.64 -14.40
CA LEU A 30 18.28 19.99 -14.56
C LEU A 30 18.00 19.00 -13.44
N GLY A 31 18.99 18.16 -13.06
CA GLY A 31 18.84 17.22 -11.95
C GLY A 31 18.64 17.91 -10.61
N SER A 32 19.35 19.01 -10.37
CA SER A 32 19.22 19.80 -9.12
C SER A 32 17.84 20.48 -9.03
N LEU A 33 17.36 21.05 -10.13
CA LEU A 33 16.04 21.67 -10.21
C LEU A 33 14.92 20.63 -10.04
N ALA A 34 15.06 19.46 -10.68
CA ALA A 34 14.12 18.35 -10.52
C ALA A 34 14.08 17.87 -9.06
N GLY A 35 15.24 17.66 -8.43
CA GLY A 35 15.33 17.26 -7.02
C GLY A 35 14.71 18.28 -6.06
N TRP A 36 14.93 19.59 -6.30
CA TRP A 36 14.25 20.65 -5.56
C TRP A 36 12.74 20.54 -5.73
N MET A 37 12.24 20.52 -6.97
CA MET A 37 10.82 20.49 -7.26
C MET A 37 10.15 19.29 -6.61
N SER A 38 10.76 18.10 -6.70
CA SER A 38 10.29 16.88 -6.04
C SER A 38 10.16 17.06 -4.53
N ARG A 39 11.14 17.67 -3.86
CA ARG A 39 11.08 17.91 -2.42
C ARG A 39 10.10 19.03 -2.04
N ALA A 40 9.90 20.01 -2.91
CA ALA A 40 8.96 21.11 -2.69
C ALA A 40 7.48 20.65 -2.80
N VAL A 41 7.21 19.60 -3.57
CA VAL A 41 5.87 19.00 -3.70
C VAL A 41 5.67 17.77 -2.81
N GLU A 42 6.68 17.39 -2.03
CA GLU A 42 6.59 16.24 -1.14
C GLU A 42 5.53 16.51 -0.08
N PRO A 43 4.45 15.69 -0.01
CA PRO A 43 3.43 15.90 0.99
C PRO A 43 4.03 15.70 2.38
N PRO A 44 3.52 16.42 3.40
CA PRO A 44 3.93 16.15 4.77
C PRO A 44 3.68 14.68 5.09
N ALA A 45 4.56 14.10 5.92
CA ALA A 45 4.43 12.71 6.32
C ALA A 45 3.00 12.43 6.83
N PRO A 46 2.30 11.43 6.27
CA PRO A 46 0.91 11.18 6.64
C PRO A 46 0.83 10.82 8.12
N ARG A 47 -0.11 11.45 8.83
CA ARG A 47 -0.38 11.14 10.23
C ARG A 47 -1.37 9.98 10.30
N PRO A 48 -1.06 8.88 11.00
CA PRO A 48 -2.01 7.79 11.17
C PRO A 48 -3.30 8.30 11.82
N CYS A 49 -4.45 7.83 11.34
CA CYS A 49 -5.72 8.20 11.94
C CYS A 49 -5.75 7.77 13.42
N GLY A 50 -6.25 8.64 14.30
CA GLY A 50 -6.34 8.39 15.74
C GLY A 50 -5.09 8.76 16.54
N THR A 51 -4.05 9.29 15.89
CA THR A 51 -2.89 9.91 16.58
C THR A 51 -3.18 11.38 16.93
N GLU A 52 -2.44 11.95 17.88
CA GLU A 52 -2.58 13.36 18.27
C GLU A 52 -2.36 14.29 17.06
N GLY A 53 -3.34 15.17 16.77
CA GLY A 53 -3.30 16.03 15.59
C GLY A 53 -3.42 15.31 14.25
N GLY A 54 -3.71 14.00 14.25
CA GLY A 54 -4.08 13.22 13.06
C GLY A 54 -5.59 13.20 12.81
N PRO A 55 -6.04 12.68 11.65
CA PRO A 55 -7.47 12.54 11.37
C PRO A 55 -8.16 11.63 12.39
N PRO A 56 -9.44 11.87 12.72
CA PRO A 56 -10.18 10.95 13.56
C PRO A 56 -10.37 9.63 12.82
N VAL A 57 -10.45 8.53 13.57
CA VAL A 57 -10.80 7.26 12.95
C VAL A 57 -12.32 7.15 12.85
N THR A 58 -12.82 7.15 11.62
CA THR A 58 -14.27 7.14 11.30
C THR A 58 -14.82 5.74 11.03
N ALA A 59 -13.95 4.76 10.78
CA ALA A 59 -14.36 3.39 10.49
C ALA A 59 -14.95 2.69 11.73
N THR A 60 -16.09 2.02 11.54
CA THR A 60 -16.64 1.06 12.50
C THR A 60 -15.62 -0.03 12.80
N ARG A 61 -15.41 -0.29 14.09
CA ARG A 61 -14.37 -1.20 14.57
C ARG A 61 -14.90 -2.09 15.68
N LEU A 62 -14.51 -3.36 15.61
CA LEU A 62 -14.73 -4.34 16.67
C LEU A 62 -13.49 -4.35 17.58
N ARG A 63 -13.69 -4.20 18.90
CA ARG A 63 -12.60 -4.37 19.87
C ARG A 63 -12.44 -5.85 20.19
N LEU A 64 -11.24 -6.37 19.95
CA LEU A 64 -10.86 -7.74 20.26
C LEU A 64 -10.54 -7.88 21.76
N ARG A 65 -10.51 -9.13 22.25
CA ARG A 65 -10.25 -9.42 23.68
C ARG A 65 -8.89 -8.93 24.15
N ASP A 66 -7.90 -8.89 23.25
CA ASP A 66 -6.55 -8.39 23.50
C ASP A 66 -6.44 -6.84 23.42
N GLY A 67 -7.55 -6.14 23.19
CA GLY A 67 -7.61 -4.69 23.10
C GLY A 67 -7.32 -4.12 21.71
N ARG A 68 -6.92 -4.94 20.72
CA ARG A 68 -6.76 -4.48 19.33
C ARG A 68 -8.11 -4.18 18.69
N HIS A 69 -8.09 -3.37 17.64
CA HIS A 69 -9.29 -2.99 16.89
C HIS A 69 -9.25 -3.59 15.48
N LEU A 70 -10.33 -4.27 15.09
CA LEU A 70 -10.52 -4.78 13.73
C LEU A 70 -11.53 -3.89 12.99
N ALA A 71 -11.11 -3.30 11.88
CA ALA A 71 -12.01 -2.54 11.02
C ALA A 71 -12.92 -3.49 10.23
N TYR A 72 -14.21 -3.21 10.20
CA TYR A 72 -15.19 -4.00 9.45
C TYR A 72 -16.22 -3.08 8.79
N CYS A 73 -16.81 -3.52 7.69
CA CYS A 73 -17.96 -2.87 7.06
C CYS A 73 -19.16 -3.81 7.17
N GLU A 74 -20.35 -3.22 7.35
CA GLU A 74 -21.61 -3.95 7.44
C GLU A 74 -22.54 -3.48 6.32
N SER A 75 -23.29 -4.41 5.74
CA SER A 75 -24.27 -4.13 4.69
C SER A 75 -25.42 -5.12 4.77
N GLY A 76 -26.63 -4.68 4.40
CA GLY A 76 -27.87 -5.44 4.59
C GLY A 76 -28.57 -5.09 5.89
N VAL A 77 -29.30 -6.06 6.45
CA VAL A 77 -30.02 -5.95 7.71
C VAL A 77 -29.02 -5.93 8.89
N PRO A 78 -29.25 -5.11 9.95
CA PRO A 78 -28.40 -5.10 11.13
C PRO A 78 -28.14 -6.49 11.70
N LYS A 79 -26.91 -6.77 12.13
CA LYS A 79 -26.51 -8.09 12.64
C LYS A 79 -27.37 -8.56 13.81
N GLU A 80 -27.99 -7.69 14.58
CA GLU A 80 -28.89 -8.04 15.69
C GLU A 80 -30.20 -8.66 15.19
N GLU A 81 -30.63 -8.32 13.98
CA GLU A 81 -31.91 -8.72 13.37
C GLU A 81 -31.72 -9.75 12.23
N ALA A 82 -30.49 -9.88 11.71
CA ALA A 82 -30.20 -10.74 10.57
C ALA A 82 -30.36 -12.24 10.90
N ARG A 83 -31.16 -12.96 10.07
CA ARG A 83 -31.31 -14.42 10.14
C ARG A 83 -30.02 -15.18 9.86
N PHE A 84 -29.19 -14.64 8.95
CA PHE A 84 -27.91 -15.23 8.56
C PHE A 84 -26.83 -14.15 8.58
N LYS A 85 -25.64 -14.52 9.05
CA LYS A 85 -24.48 -13.62 9.15
C LYS A 85 -23.35 -14.22 8.33
N VAL A 86 -22.89 -13.49 7.31
CA VAL A 86 -21.78 -13.90 6.46
C VAL A 86 -20.60 -12.97 6.74
N VAL A 87 -19.44 -13.55 7.03
CA VAL A 87 -18.20 -12.80 7.24
C VAL A 87 -17.31 -13.01 6.01
N PHE A 88 -16.90 -11.90 5.40
CA PHE A 88 -16.03 -11.92 4.23
C PHE A 88 -14.66 -11.35 4.59
N SER A 89 -13.60 -12.09 4.25
CA SER A 89 -12.22 -11.60 4.35
C SER A 89 -11.75 -11.15 2.98
N HIS A 90 -11.20 -9.95 2.89
CA HIS A 90 -10.61 -9.45 1.66
C HIS A 90 -9.26 -10.12 1.37
N GLY A 91 -8.82 -10.03 0.11
CA GLY A 91 -7.49 -10.48 -0.31
C GLY A 91 -6.37 -9.52 0.09
N PHE A 92 -5.12 -9.89 -0.22
CA PHE A 92 -3.91 -9.17 0.21
C PHE A 92 -3.90 -7.67 -0.16
N THR A 93 -4.44 -7.31 -1.32
CA THR A 93 -4.48 -5.92 -1.80
C THR A 93 -5.81 -5.22 -1.52
N GLY A 94 -6.68 -5.84 -0.74
CA GLY A 94 -8.02 -5.34 -0.46
C GLY A 94 -8.19 -4.69 0.91
N SER A 95 -9.42 -4.32 1.20
CA SER A 95 -9.88 -3.66 2.41
C SER A 95 -11.26 -4.16 2.82
N ARG A 96 -11.75 -3.69 3.96
CA ARG A 96 -13.10 -4.01 4.45
C ARG A 96 -14.24 -3.63 3.48
N GLU A 97 -13.97 -2.76 2.50
CA GLU A 97 -14.95 -2.29 1.52
C GLU A 97 -14.98 -3.17 0.26
N ASP A 98 -14.03 -4.09 0.09
CA ASP A 98 -13.86 -4.88 -1.13
C ASP A 98 -14.70 -6.17 -1.10
N SER A 99 -16.00 -6.04 -0.83
CA SER A 99 -16.94 -7.15 -0.79
C SER A 99 -18.22 -6.82 -1.55
N VAL A 100 -18.91 -7.86 -2.03
CA VAL A 100 -20.24 -7.73 -2.65
C VAL A 100 -21.22 -7.32 -1.55
N ARG A 101 -21.63 -6.05 -1.57
CA ARG A 101 -22.51 -5.49 -0.55
C ARG A 101 -23.96 -5.85 -0.84
N ALA A 102 -24.65 -6.37 0.16
CA ALA A 102 -26.09 -6.54 0.10
C ALA A 102 -26.79 -5.18 0.03
N SER A 103 -27.94 -5.11 -0.65
CA SER A 103 -28.78 -3.90 -0.66
C SER A 103 -29.09 -3.47 0.77
N GLN A 104 -28.97 -2.16 1.03
CA GLN A 104 -29.37 -1.56 2.31
C GLN A 104 -30.89 -1.33 2.38
N VAL A 105 -31.60 -1.53 1.27
CA VAL A 105 -33.04 -1.37 1.19
C VAL A 105 -33.69 -2.72 1.46
N ILE A 106 -34.43 -2.82 2.56
CA ILE A 106 -35.49 -3.82 2.70
C ILE A 106 -36.55 -3.40 1.69
N SER A 107 -36.58 -4.03 0.50
CA SER A 107 -37.75 -3.88 -0.37
C SER A 107 -38.91 -4.53 0.37
N SER A 108 -39.76 -3.70 0.95
CA SER A 108 -41.09 -4.06 1.47
C SER A 108 -41.96 -4.64 0.36
#